data_AF-X1AE28-F1
#
_entry.id   AF-X1AE28-F1
#
_cell.length_a   1.000
_cell.length_b   1.000
_cell.length_c   1.000
_cell.angle_alpha   90.00
_cell.angle_beta   90.00
_cell.angle_gamma   90.00
#
_symmetry.space_group_name_H-M   'P 1'
#
loop_
_entity.id
_entity.type
_entity.pdbx_description
1 polymer ?
#
loop_
_entity_poly.entity_id
_entity_poly.type
_entity_poly.pdbx_seq_one_letter_code
_entity_poly.pdbx_strand_id
1 'polypeptide(L)'
;GKEILVVGGGCGFAPIRSLMYELFDRSGEFKKLFFRGGCKTPQEFLYRSEIEDDWAKRKDLDIKLTVDKGDSEWKENVGVVTTILDGVEMDYESGIAIVCGPPVMMKFSTKKLLDMGFKEENIYLSMEKNMSCGIGT
;
A
#
# COMPACT_ATOMS: atom_id res chain seq x y z
N GLY A 1 5.27 0.86 -19.73
CA GLY A 1 5.54 0.13 -18.48
C GLY A 1 4.26 -0.01 -17.69
N LYS A 2 4.16 -1.02 -16.82
CA LYS A 2 3.00 -1.17 -15.91
C LYS A 2 3.04 -0.12 -14.79
N GLU A 3 1.89 0.16 -14.19
CA GLU A 3 1.77 0.96 -12.97
C GLU A 3 1.60 0.02 -11.78
N ILE A 4 2.24 0.32 -10.65
CA ILE A 4 2.21 -0.54 -9.46
C ILE A 4 1.68 0.25 -8.27
N LEU A 5 0.69 -0.31 -7.60
CA LEU A 5 0.15 0.18 -6.34
C LEU A 5 0.54 -0.77 -5.20
N VAL A 6 1.29 -0.27 -4.24
CA VAL A 6 1.62 -0.98 -3.00
C VAL A 6 0.75 -0.42 -1.88
N VAL A 7 -0.08 -1.27 -1.29
CA VAL A 7 -0.92 -0.95 -0.13
C VAL A 7 -0.38 -1.70 1.06
N GLY A 8 -0.10 -1.00 2.15
CA GLY A 8 0.46 -1.69 3.28
C GLY A 8 0.40 -0.97 4.60
N GLY A 9 0.57 -1.73 5.68
CA GLY A 9 0.33 -1.20 7.00
C GLY A 9 0.66 -2.11 8.17
N GLY A 10 0.83 -1.53 9.35
CA GLY A 10 1.11 -2.23 10.60
C GLY A 10 2.38 -3.09 10.58
N CYS A 11 2.28 -4.35 11.01
CA CYS A 11 3.43 -5.27 11.03
C CYS A 11 4.05 -5.57 9.65
N GLY A 12 3.36 -5.25 8.55
CA GLY A 12 3.84 -5.45 7.18
C GLY A 12 4.93 -4.47 6.75
N PHE A 13 5.26 -3.43 7.52
CA PHE A 13 6.20 -2.39 7.08
C PHE A 13 7.62 -2.91 6.78
N ALA A 14 8.10 -3.93 7.49
CA ALA A 14 9.41 -4.52 7.23
C ALA A 14 9.50 -5.20 5.84
N PRO A 15 8.61 -6.15 5.47
CA PRO A 15 8.64 -6.72 4.12
C PRO A 15 8.29 -5.70 3.03
N ILE A 16 7.40 -4.74 3.31
CA ILE A 16 7.10 -3.64 2.39
C ILE A 16 8.34 -2.82 2.08
N ARG A 17 9.14 -2.48 3.09
CA ARG A 17 10.37 -1.70 2.89
C ARG A 17 11.26 -2.38 1.87
N SER A 18 11.55 -3.67 2.04
CA SER A 18 12.38 -4.44 1.10
C SER A 18 11.78 -4.45 -0.31
N LEU A 19 10.47 -4.66 -0.44
CA LEU A 19 9.77 -4.60 -1.72
C LEU A 19 9.91 -3.21 -2.38
N MET A 20 9.73 -2.14 -1.63
CA MET A 20 9.80 -0.78 -2.16
C MET A 20 11.20 -0.45 -2.68
N TYR A 21 12.26 -0.84 -1.97
CA TYR A 21 13.63 -0.66 -2.46
C TYR A 21 13.91 -1.48 -3.73
N GLU A 22 13.43 -2.71 -3.82
CA GLU A 22 13.51 -3.50 -5.06
C GLU A 22 12.77 -2.83 -6.22
N LEU A 23 11.59 -2.26 -5.98
CA LEU A 23 10.85 -1.49 -6.98
C LEU A 23 11.56 -0.20 -7.39
N PHE A 24 12.27 0.45 -6.46
CA PHE A 24 13.06 1.65 -6.73
C PHE A 24 14.26 1.34 -7.61
N ASP A 25 14.96 0.23 -7.35
CA ASP A 25 16.09 -0.22 -8.15
C ASP A 25 15.66 -0.59 -9.59
N ARG A 26 14.39 -0.98 -9.74
CA ARG A 26 13.76 -1.31 -11.03
C ARG A 26 12.85 -0.20 -11.59
N SER A 27 12.98 1.03 -11.08
CA SER A 27 12.10 2.16 -11.43
C SER A 27 11.99 2.45 -12.93
N GLY A 28 12.98 2.08 -13.76
CA GLY A 28 12.92 2.21 -15.23
C GLY A 28 12.01 1.20 -15.94
N GLU A 29 11.54 0.16 -15.27
CA GLU A 29 10.67 -0.89 -15.84
C GLU A 29 9.17 -0.54 -15.71
N PHE A 30 8.83 0.38 -14.81
CA PHE A 30 7.47 0.77 -14.47
C PHE A 30 7.19 2.21 -14.89
N LYS A 31 5.92 2.52 -15.15
CA LYS A 31 5.51 3.89 -15.54
C LYS A 31 5.38 4.80 -14.31
N LYS A 32 4.82 4.28 -13.22
CA LYS A 32 4.61 5.01 -11.97
C LYS A 32 4.41 4.03 -10.82
N LEU A 33 4.89 4.41 -9.64
CA LEU A 33 4.67 3.71 -8.38
C LEU A 33 3.70 4.51 -7.50
N PHE A 34 2.81 3.80 -6.81
CA PHE A 34 1.92 4.35 -5.81
C PHE A 34 2.14 3.60 -4.50
N PHE A 35 2.28 4.33 -3.38
CA PHE A 35 2.33 3.76 -2.05
C PHE A 35 1.20 4.33 -1.19
N ARG A 36 0.47 3.44 -0.52
CA ARG A 36 -0.60 3.77 0.44
C ARG A 36 -0.31 3.07 1.75
N GLY A 37 0.17 3.84 2.73
CA GLY A 37 0.61 3.36 4.03
C GLY A 37 -0.42 3.60 5.14
N GLY A 38 -0.67 2.62 6.00
CA GLY A 38 -1.61 2.75 7.13
C GLY A 38 -1.10 2.15 8.44
N CYS A 39 -1.26 2.84 9.57
CA CYS A 39 -1.00 2.31 10.92
C CYS A 39 -2.10 2.71 11.90
N LYS A 40 -2.15 2.15 13.12
CA LYS A 40 -3.15 2.62 14.10
C LYS A 40 -2.82 4.01 14.63
N THR A 41 -1.54 4.28 14.86
CA THR A 41 -1.03 5.55 15.40
C THR A 41 0.22 6.00 14.65
N PRO A 42 0.57 7.30 14.67
CA PRO A 42 1.78 7.79 14.01
C PRO A 42 3.08 7.14 14.49
N GLN A 43 3.12 6.72 15.76
CA GLN A 43 4.27 6.09 16.41
C GLN A 43 4.50 4.64 15.90
N GLU A 44 3.50 4.02 15.28
CA GLU A 44 3.60 2.68 14.72
C GLU A 44 4.16 2.65 13.30
N PHE A 45 4.37 3.80 12.66
CA PHE A 45 5.09 3.84 11.38
C PHE A 45 6.57 3.53 11.61
N LEU A 46 6.96 2.31 11.24
CA LEU A 46 8.37 1.97 11.07
C LEU A 46 8.93 2.74 9.88
N TYR A 47 10.17 3.22 10.00
CA TYR A 47 10.90 3.92 8.94
C TYR A 47 10.23 5.21 8.46
N ARG A 48 9.46 5.88 9.32
CA ARG A 48 8.76 7.13 8.97
C ARG A 48 9.68 8.20 8.38
N SER A 49 10.87 8.37 8.96
CA SER A 49 11.87 9.30 8.42
C SER A 49 12.34 8.91 7.02
N GLU A 50 12.54 7.63 6.72
CA GLU A 50 12.90 7.19 5.37
C GLU A 50 11.77 7.49 4.37
N ILE A 51 10.53 7.31 4.80
CA ILE A 51 9.36 7.59 3.98
C ILE A 51 9.25 9.11 3.69
N GLU A 52 9.35 9.94 4.72
CA GLU A 52 9.18 11.40 4.62
C GLU A 52 10.41 12.08 4.00
N ASP A 53 11.62 11.59 4.28
CA ASP A 53 12.86 12.23 3.84
C ASP A 53 13.41 11.65 2.53
N ASP A 54 13.24 10.37 2.25
CA ASP A 54 13.81 9.74 1.06
C ASP A 54 12.75 9.44 0.01
N TRP A 55 11.68 8.75 0.39
CA TRP A 55 10.66 8.31 -0.57
C TRP A 55 9.87 9.49 -1.12
N ALA A 56 9.54 10.47 -0.30
CA ALA A 56 8.81 11.66 -0.73
C ALA A 56 9.58 12.54 -1.74
N LYS A 57 10.90 12.40 -1.85
CA LYS A 57 11.72 13.14 -2.84
C LYS A 57 11.70 12.48 -4.22
N ARG A 58 11.20 11.25 -4.34
CA ARG A 58 11.13 10.51 -5.60
C ARG A 58 10.03 11.07 -6.50
N LYS A 59 10.35 11.26 -7.79
CA LYS A 59 9.40 11.79 -8.79
C LYS A 59 8.51 10.70 -9.39
N ASP A 60 8.94 9.45 -9.32
CA ASP A 60 8.27 8.27 -9.83
C ASP A 60 7.33 7.61 -8.80
N LEU A 61 7.25 8.16 -7.58
CA LEU A 61 6.45 7.64 -6.49
C LEU A 61 5.37 8.65 -6.04
N ASP A 62 4.14 8.17 -5.99
CA ASP A 62 3.00 8.86 -5.39
C ASP A 62 2.68 8.22 -4.03
N ILE A 63 2.87 8.97 -2.95
CA ILE A 63 2.74 8.46 -1.59
C ILE A 63 1.61 9.14 -0.81
N LYS A 64 0.82 8.35 -0.09
CA LYS A 64 -0.10 8.84 0.95
C LYS A 64 -0.03 7.94 2.18
N LEU A 65 -0.12 8.55 3.35
CA LEU A 65 -0.13 7.85 4.63
C LEU A 65 -1.43 8.13 5.38
N THR A 66 -1.83 7.19 6.22
CA THR A 66 -2.98 7.37 7.11
C THR A 66 -2.80 6.68 8.45
N VAL A 67 -3.48 7.20 9.47
CA VAL A 67 -3.59 6.54 10.78
C VAL A 67 -5.03 6.42 11.23
N ASP A 68 -5.35 5.36 11.97
CA ASP A 68 -6.67 5.24 12.61
C ASP A 68 -6.89 6.35 13.64
N LYS A 69 -5.82 6.72 14.37
CA LYS A 69 -5.83 7.78 15.40
C LYS A 69 -4.60 8.66 15.30
N GLY A 70 -4.80 9.92 14.88
CA GLY A 70 -3.75 10.94 14.86
C GLY A 70 -3.38 11.48 16.24
N ASP A 71 -2.23 12.12 16.32
CA ASP A 71 -1.78 12.97 17.44
C ASP A 71 -1.72 14.45 17.00
N SER A 72 -1.16 15.33 17.84
CA SER A 72 -1.04 16.77 17.52
C SER A 72 -0.14 17.06 16.31
N GLU A 73 0.81 16.17 16.04
CA GLU A 73 1.83 16.33 15.01
C GLU A 73 1.40 15.71 13.68
N TRP A 74 0.43 14.80 13.68
CA TRP A 74 -0.08 14.17 12.45
C TRP A 74 -0.82 15.18 11.57
N LYS A 75 -0.33 15.36 10.33
CA LYS A 75 -0.91 16.29 9.33
C LYS A 75 -1.55 15.59 8.13
N GLU A 76 -1.39 14.28 8.02
CA GLU A 76 -1.91 13.49 6.90
C GLU A 76 -3.32 12.95 7.20
N ASN A 77 -3.81 12.00 6.39
CA ASN A 77 -5.17 11.46 6.51
C ASN A 77 -5.38 10.71 7.83
N VAL A 78 -6.57 10.85 8.43
CA VAL A 78 -7.02 10.02 9.56
C VAL A 78 -8.14 9.10 9.08
N GLY A 79 -7.93 7.79 9.19
CA GLY A 79 -8.80 6.75 8.68
C GLY A 79 -8.05 5.45 8.40
N VAL A 80 -8.81 4.44 7.96
CA VAL A 80 -8.22 3.17 7.50
C VAL A 80 -7.59 3.33 6.11
N VAL A 81 -6.62 2.48 5.75
CA VAL A 81 -5.88 2.60 4.47
C VAL A 81 -6.78 2.64 3.22
N THR A 82 -7.98 2.07 3.28
CA THR A 82 -8.92 2.09 2.15
C THR A 82 -9.43 3.49 1.81
N THR A 83 -9.42 4.45 2.75
CA THR A 83 -9.86 5.82 2.51
C THR A 83 -8.87 6.61 1.65
N ILE A 84 -7.60 6.18 1.60
CA ILE A 84 -6.56 6.82 0.79
C ILE A 84 -6.31 6.10 -0.54
N LEU A 85 -7.08 5.03 -0.82
CA LEU A 85 -7.15 4.42 -2.15
C LEU A 85 -7.98 5.26 -3.12
N ASP A 86 -8.90 6.08 -2.60
CA ASP A 86 -9.64 7.03 -3.41
C ASP A 86 -8.70 8.06 -4.05
N GLY A 87 -8.83 8.24 -5.36
CA GLY A 87 -8.00 9.15 -6.15
C GLY A 87 -6.65 8.58 -6.61
N VAL A 88 -6.44 7.27 -6.55
CA VAL A 88 -5.32 6.64 -7.27
C VAL A 88 -5.65 6.61 -8.76
N GLU A 89 -5.13 7.54 -9.54
CA GLU A 89 -5.34 7.59 -11.00
C GLU A 89 -4.32 6.70 -11.71
N MET A 90 -4.71 5.45 -12.02
CA MET A 90 -3.91 4.50 -12.79
C MET A 90 -4.81 3.62 -13.67
N ASP A 91 -4.21 2.90 -14.62
CA ASP A 91 -4.92 1.87 -15.39
C ASP A 91 -5.12 0.60 -14.54
N TYR A 92 -6.32 0.40 -14.02
CA TYR A 92 -6.65 -0.75 -13.17
C TYR A 92 -6.70 -2.09 -13.92
N GLU A 93 -6.92 -2.08 -15.23
CA GLU A 93 -7.01 -3.32 -16.01
C GLU A 93 -5.64 -3.94 -16.24
N SER A 94 -4.59 -3.11 -16.36
CA SER A 94 -3.21 -3.53 -16.63
C SER A 94 -2.25 -3.33 -15.45
N GLY A 95 -2.66 -2.50 -14.48
CA GLY A 95 -1.91 -2.18 -13.28
C GLY A 95 -1.88 -3.33 -12.27
N ILE A 96 -0.83 -3.34 -11.43
CA ILE A 96 -0.59 -4.37 -10.43
C ILE A 96 -0.83 -3.76 -9.04
N ALA A 97 -1.58 -4.47 -8.19
CA ALA A 97 -1.72 -4.12 -6.79
C ALA A 97 -1.00 -5.15 -5.91
N ILE A 98 -0.22 -4.70 -4.94
CA ILE A 98 0.44 -5.54 -3.94
C ILE A 98 -0.04 -5.10 -2.57
N VAL A 99 -0.58 -6.02 -1.78
CA VAL A 99 -1.11 -5.72 -0.43
C VAL A 99 -0.38 -6.54 0.62
N CYS A 100 0.12 -5.88 1.66
CA CYS A 100 0.81 -6.53 2.77
C CYS A 100 0.47 -5.89 4.10
N GLY A 101 -0.01 -6.68 5.06
CA GLY A 101 -0.28 -6.22 6.42
C GLY A 101 -1.28 -7.11 7.16
N PRO A 102 -2.00 -6.61 8.18
CA PRO A 102 -2.95 -7.39 8.95
C PRO A 102 -4.05 -8.02 8.07
N PRO A 103 -4.54 -9.24 8.37
CA PRO A 103 -5.54 -9.93 7.56
C PRO A 103 -6.81 -9.12 7.29
N VAL A 104 -7.28 -8.36 8.29
CA VAL A 104 -8.46 -7.49 8.14
C VAL A 104 -8.21 -6.37 7.13
N MET A 105 -7.02 -5.77 7.16
CA MET A 105 -6.63 -4.73 6.21
C MET A 105 -6.54 -5.31 4.81
N MET A 106 -5.87 -6.45 4.64
CA MET A 106 -5.76 -7.11 3.34
C MET A 106 -7.14 -7.41 2.74
N LYS A 107 -8.06 -7.98 3.53
CA LYS A 107 -9.43 -8.28 3.08
C LYS A 107 -10.16 -7.04 2.55
N PHE A 108 -10.16 -5.93 3.31
CA PHE A 108 -10.88 -4.73 2.90
C PHE A 108 -10.18 -3.97 1.77
N SER A 109 -8.85 -3.98 1.74
CA SER A 109 -8.08 -3.43 0.62
C SER A 109 -8.34 -4.21 -0.67
N THR A 110 -8.29 -5.54 -0.65
CA THR A 110 -8.62 -6.37 -1.82
C THR A 110 -10.02 -6.09 -2.32
N LYS A 111 -11.01 -6.04 -1.43
CA LYS A 111 -12.39 -5.71 -1.83
C LYS A 111 -12.46 -4.34 -2.52
N LYS A 112 -11.84 -3.32 -1.93
CA LYS A 112 -11.81 -1.97 -2.51
C LYS A 112 -11.10 -1.93 -3.86
N LEU A 113 -10.01 -2.68 -4.03
CA LEU A 113 -9.29 -2.78 -5.32
C LEU A 113 -10.17 -3.42 -6.40
N LEU A 114 -10.91 -4.47 -6.07
CA LEU A 114 -11.90 -5.07 -6.99
C LEU A 114 -13.00 -4.06 -7.35
N ASP A 115 -13.53 -3.32 -6.38
CA ASP A 115 -14.52 -2.26 -6.61
C ASP A 115 -13.97 -1.12 -7.49
N MET A 116 -12.65 -0.89 -7.48
CA MET A 116 -11.97 0.07 -8.36
C MET A 116 -11.77 -0.45 -9.78
N GLY A 117 -11.95 -1.77 -10.02
CA GLY A 117 -11.82 -2.38 -11.34
C GLY A 117 -10.49 -3.12 -11.58
N PHE A 118 -9.70 -3.38 -10.55
CA PHE A 118 -8.56 -4.29 -10.69
C PHE A 118 -9.03 -5.70 -11.02
N LYS A 119 -8.30 -6.36 -11.92
CA LYS A 119 -8.47 -7.80 -12.16
C LYS A 119 -7.89 -8.59 -10.99
N GLU A 120 -8.55 -9.68 -10.60
CA GLU A 120 -8.12 -10.51 -9.48
C GLU A 120 -6.70 -11.04 -9.67
N GLU A 121 -6.34 -11.44 -10.89
CA GLU A 121 -5.00 -11.93 -11.22
C GLU A 121 -3.88 -10.88 -11.08
N ASN A 122 -4.24 -9.59 -10.98
CA ASN A 122 -3.31 -8.49 -10.80
C ASN A 122 -3.18 -8.04 -9.34
N ILE A 123 -3.87 -8.68 -8.40
CA ILE A 123 -3.81 -8.37 -6.95
C ILE A 123 -2.98 -9.43 -6.23
N TYR A 124 -1.82 -9.04 -5.69
CA TYR A 124 -0.91 -9.91 -4.96
C TYR A 124 -0.99 -9.64 -3.47
N LEU A 125 -1.14 -10.70 -2.67
CA LEU A 125 -1.21 -10.61 -1.21
C LEU A 125 0.01 -11.26 -0.58
N SER A 126 0.69 -10.55 0.33
CA SER A 126 1.72 -11.14 1.17
C SER A 126 1.07 -11.99 2.27
N MET A 127 0.90 -13.28 1.99
CA MET A 127 0.29 -14.22 2.91
C MET A 127 1.35 -14.89 3.80
N GLU A 128 1.68 -14.28 4.93
CA GLU A 128 2.45 -14.96 5.97
C GLU A 128 1.57 -15.98 6.72
N LYS A 129 1.55 -17.20 6.19
CA LYS A 129 1.50 -18.49 6.90
C LYS A 129 0.56 -18.60 8.13
N ASN A 130 -0.73 -18.33 7.96
CA ASN A 130 -1.82 -18.94 8.75
C ASN A 130 -3.13 -18.87 7.95
N MET A 131 -3.17 -19.60 6.83
CA MET A 131 -4.39 -19.75 6.03
C MET A 131 -5.33 -20.76 6.68
N SER A 132 -6.46 -20.28 7.19
CA SER A 132 -7.72 -21.00 7.02
C SER A 132 -8.39 -20.40 5.79
N CYS A 133 -8.50 -21.20 4.73
CA CYS A 133 -9.09 -20.84 3.45
C CYS A 133 -10.44 -20.14 3.61
N GLY A 134 -10.62 -19.04 2.88
CA GLY A 134 -11.92 -18.45 2.60
C GLY A 134 -12.04 -18.22 1.10
N ILE A 135 -12.10 -19.31 0.33
CA ILE A 135 -12.59 -19.29 -1.04
C ILE A 135 -14.05 -18.84 -0.92
N GLY A 136 -14.33 -17.60 -1.31
CA GLY A 136 -15.68 -17.09 -1.46
C GLY A 136 -16.18 -17.51 -2.84
N THR A 137 -16.99 -18.56 -2.86
CA THR A 137 -17.90 -18.89 -3.97
C THR A 137 -18.83 -17.73 -4.30
#